data_AF-A0A5K1AT48-F1
#
_entry.id   AF-A0A5K1AT48-F1
#
_cell.length_a   1.000
_cell.length_b   1.000
_cell.length_c   1.000
_cell.angle_alpha   90.00
_cell.angle_beta   90.00
_cell.angle_gamma   90.00
#
_symmetry.space_group_name_H-M   'P 1'
#
loop_
_entity.id
_entity.type
_entity.pdbx_description
1 polymer ?
#
loop_
_entity_poly.entity_id
_entity_poly.type
_entity_poly.pdbx_seq_one_letter_code
_entity_poly.pdbx_strand_id
1 'polypeptide(L)'
;FGMSDESASSNSFDYEEKKRKRRRRLVLACAIAVCAYYETYMVKRRRRMPSLEGAKYAHRILGQGHEEHYQDVCRMNLRIFRKLCDIVRKKNLLHDTFGVKLEEQLLMFLYTIGNNVSNRNVQEHFQHSGETVSRHFNNVLNAIFELSYTYIRLPCDEDLSCIPEQYKFSPFK
;
A
#
# COMPACT_ATOMS: atom_id res chain seq x y z
N PHE A 1 -45.36 -55.10 -46.36
CA PHE A 1 -45.53 -54.87 -44.91
C PHE A 1 -44.53 -55.76 -44.19
N GLY A 2 -43.45 -55.33 -43.55
CA GLY A 2 -42.88 -54.03 -43.20
C GLY A 2 -41.77 -54.37 -42.20
N MET A 3 -40.49 -54.36 -42.60
CA MET A 3 -39.37 -54.81 -41.74
C MET A 3 -38.08 -53.97 -41.96
N SER A 4 -38.20 -52.68 -42.30
CA SER A 4 -37.03 -51.82 -42.53
C SER A 4 -36.95 -50.58 -41.63
N ASP A 5 -37.92 -50.30 -40.76
CA ASP A 5 -38.01 -49.00 -40.06
C ASP A 5 -37.53 -49.00 -38.58
N GLU A 6 -37.37 -50.16 -37.92
CA GLU A 6 -36.99 -50.19 -36.50
C GLU A 6 -35.48 -49.93 -36.24
N SER A 7 -34.61 -50.30 -37.19
CA SER A 7 -33.15 -50.16 -37.03
C SER A 7 -32.64 -48.72 -37.20
N ALA A 8 -33.35 -47.88 -37.95
CA ALA A 8 -33.01 -46.47 -38.14
C ALA A 8 -33.40 -45.61 -36.92
N SER A 9 -34.52 -45.93 -36.27
CA SER A 9 -35.01 -45.22 -35.08
C SER A 9 -34.11 -45.47 -33.86
N SER A 10 -33.66 -46.71 -33.67
CA SER A 10 -32.77 -47.09 -32.55
C SER A 10 -31.39 -46.41 -32.62
N ASN A 11 -30.80 -46.34 -33.82
CA ASN A 11 -29.52 -45.64 -34.06
C ASN A 11 -29.62 -44.12 -33.88
N SER A 12 -30.76 -43.52 -34.25
CA SER A 12 -31.02 -42.09 -34.08
C SER A 12 -31.16 -41.71 -32.59
N PHE A 13 -31.82 -42.55 -31.80
CA PHE A 13 -31.98 -42.33 -30.36
C PHE A 13 -30.66 -42.44 -29.59
N ASP A 14 -29.86 -43.48 -29.86
CA ASP A 14 -28.52 -43.64 -29.25
C ASP A 14 -27.57 -42.52 -29.69
N TYR A 15 -27.68 -42.03 -30.94
CA TYR A 15 -26.93 -40.88 -31.43
C TYR A 15 -27.28 -39.58 -30.67
N GLU A 16 -28.56 -39.27 -30.50
CA GLU A 16 -29.00 -38.08 -29.74
C GLU A 16 -28.64 -38.19 -28.26
N GLU A 17 -28.67 -39.38 -27.66
CA GLU A 17 -28.25 -39.57 -26.27
C GLU A 17 -26.74 -39.35 -26.09
N LYS A 18 -25.91 -39.87 -27.01
CA LYS A 18 -24.46 -39.62 -27.05
C LYS A 18 -24.13 -38.14 -27.25
N LYS A 19 -24.87 -37.45 -28.12
CA LYS A 19 -24.75 -36.01 -28.38
C LYS A 19 -25.14 -35.18 -27.15
N ARG A 20 -26.20 -35.57 -26.44
CA ARG A 20 -26.62 -34.95 -25.17
C ARG A 20 -25.58 -35.15 -24.07
N LYS A 21 -24.98 -36.34 -23.96
CA LYS A 21 -23.88 -36.63 -23.02
C LYS A 21 -22.65 -35.78 -23.33
N ARG A 22 -22.28 -35.61 -24.61
CA ARG A 22 -21.18 -34.71 -25.04
C ARG A 22 -21.48 -33.25 -24.72
N ARG A 23 -22.69 -32.76 -24.99
CA ARG A 23 -23.11 -31.39 -24.64
C ARG A 23 -23.04 -31.13 -23.13
N ARG A 24 -23.53 -32.06 -22.30
CA ARG A 24 -23.42 -31.94 -20.83
C ARG A 24 -21.97 -31.88 -20.35
N ARG A 25 -21.08 -32.70 -20.93
CA ARG A 25 -19.64 -32.66 -20.62
C ARG A 25 -18.99 -31.34 -21.03
N LEU A 26 -19.34 -30.81 -22.21
CA LEU A 26 -18.86 -29.51 -22.67
C LEU A 26 -19.33 -28.37 -21.77
N VAL A 27 -20.62 -28.34 -21.43
CA VAL A 27 -21.16 -27.32 -20.51
C VAL A 27 -20.50 -27.40 -19.14
N LEU A 28 -20.29 -28.61 -18.61
CA LEU A 28 -19.61 -28.79 -17.32
C LEU A 28 -18.14 -28.34 -17.39
N ALA A 29 -17.43 -28.68 -18.47
CA ALA A 29 -16.05 -28.22 -18.67
C ALA A 29 -15.96 -26.70 -18.78
N CYS A 30 -16.89 -26.06 -19.51
CA CYS A 30 -16.99 -24.60 -19.59
C CYS A 30 -17.31 -23.98 -18.22
N ALA A 31 -18.25 -24.55 -17.45
CA ALA A 31 -18.57 -24.05 -16.11
C ALA A 31 -17.36 -24.13 -15.17
N ILE A 32 -16.62 -25.25 -15.19
CA ILE A 32 -15.39 -25.40 -14.40
C ILE A 32 -14.33 -24.38 -14.83
N ALA A 33 -14.14 -24.17 -16.14
CA ALA A 33 -13.20 -23.19 -16.65
C ALA A 33 -13.56 -21.75 -16.24
N VAL A 34 -14.86 -21.40 -16.28
CA VAL A 34 -15.36 -20.09 -15.83
C VAL A 34 -15.20 -19.94 -14.32
N CYS A 35 -15.52 -20.96 -13.52
CA CYS A 35 -15.30 -20.93 -12.07
C CYS A 35 -13.81 -20.80 -11.72
N ALA A 36 -12.94 -21.58 -12.37
CA ALA A 36 -11.49 -21.49 -12.17
C ALA A 36 -10.94 -20.12 -12.59
N TYR A 37 -11.46 -19.54 -13.68
CA TYR A 37 -11.14 -18.18 -14.10
C TYR A 37 -11.62 -17.15 -13.06
N TYR A 38 -12.84 -17.27 -12.54
CA TYR A 38 -13.36 -16.38 -11.50
C TYR A 38 -12.53 -16.47 -10.19
N GLU A 39 -12.21 -17.68 -9.74
CA GLU A 39 -11.38 -17.90 -8.55
C GLU A 39 -9.95 -17.37 -8.71
N THR A 40 -9.38 -17.40 -9.91
CA THR A 40 -8.00 -16.93 -10.16
C THR A 40 -7.90 -15.44 -10.48
N TYR A 41 -8.90 -14.86 -11.16
CA TYR A 41 -8.87 -13.47 -11.65
C TYR A 41 -9.80 -12.51 -10.90
N MET A 42 -10.98 -12.97 -10.45
CA MET A 42 -11.98 -12.12 -9.78
C MET A 42 -11.88 -12.17 -8.26
N VAL A 43 -11.55 -13.33 -7.68
CA VAL A 43 -11.15 -13.42 -6.26
C VAL A 43 -9.74 -12.86 -6.16
N LYS A 44 -9.62 -11.52 -6.17
CA LYS A 44 -8.47 -10.82 -5.62
C LYS A 44 -8.29 -11.39 -4.22
N ARG A 45 -7.29 -12.28 -4.04
CA ARG A 45 -6.81 -12.70 -2.71
C ARG A 45 -6.86 -11.46 -1.83
N ARG A 46 -7.52 -11.52 -0.68
CA ARG A 46 -7.51 -10.43 0.31
C ARG A 46 -6.05 -10.21 0.72
N ARG A 47 -5.32 -9.42 -0.08
CA ARG A 47 -3.94 -9.02 0.19
C ARG A 47 -3.89 -7.97 1.28
N ARG A 48 -5.04 -7.39 1.63
CA ARG A 48 -5.20 -6.41 2.70
C ARG A 48 -5.93 -7.09 3.86
N MET A 49 -5.18 -7.31 4.93
CA MET A 49 -5.76 -7.60 6.24
C MET A 49 -6.34 -6.29 6.84
N PRO A 50 -7.25 -6.39 7.82
CA PRO A 50 -7.72 -5.20 8.54
C PRO A 50 -6.54 -4.44 9.13
N SER A 51 -6.67 -3.11 9.24
CA SER A 51 -5.69 -2.08 9.67
C SER A 51 -4.82 -2.37 10.91
N LEU A 52 -5.08 -3.46 11.63
CA LEU A 52 -4.29 -3.95 12.75
C LEU A 52 -2.84 -4.30 12.38
N GLU A 53 -2.55 -4.57 11.10
CA GLU A 53 -1.21 -4.97 10.65
C GLU A 53 -0.25 -3.78 10.46
N GLY A 54 -0.75 -2.62 10.03
CA GLY A 54 0.03 -1.38 9.99
C GLY A 54 0.48 -0.92 11.38
N ALA A 55 -0.43 -0.93 12.34
CA ALA A 55 -0.12 -0.63 13.73
C ALA A 55 0.89 -1.63 14.33
N LYS A 56 0.84 -2.92 13.95
CA LYS A 56 1.84 -3.93 14.34
C LYS A 56 3.20 -3.65 13.72
N TYR A 57 3.25 -3.26 12.46
CA TYR A 57 4.50 -2.87 11.81
C TYR A 57 5.11 -1.64 12.50
N ALA A 58 4.32 -0.59 12.71
CA ALA A 58 4.76 0.59 13.45
C ALA A 58 5.25 0.25 14.86
N HIS A 59 4.51 -0.60 15.59
CA HIS A 59 4.93 -1.07 16.91
C HIS A 59 6.27 -1.83 16.87
N ARG A 60 6.48 -2.68 15.87
CA ARG A 60 7.75 -3.41 15.69
C ARG A 60 8.91 -2.44 15.46
N ILE A 61 8.73 -1.47 14.57
CA ILE A 61 9.75 -0.46 14.25
C ILE A 61 10.06 0.43 15.46
N LEU A 62 9.05 0.83 16.23
CA LEU A 62 9.18 1.77 17.35
C LEU A 62 9.55 1.13 18.70
N GLY A 63 9.26 -0.16 18.87
CA GLY A 63 9.34 -0.86 20.16
C GLY A 63 10.25 -2.10 20.19
N GLN A 64 10.55 -2.73 19.06
CA GLN A 64 11.30 -4.00 19.00
C GLN A 64 12.57 -3.95 18.14
N GLY A 65 12.77 -2.89 17.35
CA GLY A 65 13.96 -2.75 16.51
C GLY A 65 15.20 -2.26 17.28
N HIS A 66 16.38 -2.69 16.84
CA HIS A 66 17.62 -2.01 17.17
C HIS A 66 17.59 -0.57 16.64
N GLU A 67 18.20 0.38 17.35
CA GLU A 67 18.17 1.82 17.02
C GLU A 67 18.71 2.10 15.60
N GLU A 68 19.65 1.29 15.13
CA GLU A 68 20.20 1.31 13.77
C GLU A 68 19.13 0.98 12.70
N HIS A 69 18.34 -0.08 12.92
CA HIS A 69 17.26 -0.48 12.01
C HIS A 69 16.19 0.62 11.90
N TYR A 70 15.88 1.31 13.00
CA TYR A 70 14.97 2.45 12.95
C TYR A 70 15.53 3.58 12.06
N GLN A 71 16.82 3.88 12.22
CA GLN A 71 17.50 4.93 11.46
C GLN A 71 17.60 4.58 9.96
N ASP A 72 17.78 3.32 9.60
CA ASP A 72 17.75 2.87 8.21
C ASP A 72 16.36 3.07 7.58
N VAL A 73 15.30 2.74 8.33
CA VAL A 73 13.92 2.85 7.87
C VAL A 73 13.45 4.31 7.80
N CYS A 74 13.81 5.16 8.76
CA CYS A 74 13.22 6.50 8.89
C CYS A 74 14.18 7.64 8.54
N ARG A 75 15.48 7.35 8.35
CA ARG A 75 16.58 8.33 8.22
C ARG A 75 16.62 9.36 9.35
N MET A 76 16.06 9.01 10.50
CA MET A 76 15.97 9.85 11.69
C MET A 76 16.28 9.01 12.92
N ASN A 77 16.90 9.60 13.95
CA ASN A 77 17.09 8.91 15.22
C ASN A 77 15.76 8.77 15.98
N LEU A 78 15.54 7.62 16.63
CA LEU A 78 14.28 7.30 17.33
C LEU A 78 13.95 8.29 18.46
N ARG A 79 14.95 8.81 19.17
CA ARG A 79 14.76 9.82 20.23
C ARG A 79 14.25 11.13 19.64
N ILE A 80 14.76 11.53 18.48
CA ILE A 80 14.32 12.73 17.76
C ILE A 80 12.91 12.53 17.23
N PHE A 81 12.60 11.35 16.69
CA PHE A 81 11.25 11.01 16.27
C PHE A 81 10.21 11.14 17.39
N ARG A 82 10.50 10.59 18.59
CA ARG A 82 9.60 10.70 19.74
C ARG A 82 9.37 12.16 20.14
N LYS A 83 10.45 12.96 20.17
CA LYS A 83 10.34 14.41 20.41
C LYS A 83 9.48 15.11 19.35
N LEU A 84 9.63 14.75 18.08
CA LEU A 84 8.82 15.30 16.99
C LEU A 84 7.33 14.95 17.19
N CYS A 85 7.01 13.71 17.53
CA CYS A 85 5.64 13.30 17.86
C CYS A 85 5.05 14.14 19.01
N ASP A 86 5.83 14.36 20.07
CA ASP A 86 5.40 15.17 21.21
C ASP A 86 5.16 16.64 20.82
N ILE A 87 6.03 17.23 19.99
CA ILE A 87 5.89 18.61 19.52
C ILE A 87 4.62 18.75 18.68
N VAL A 88 4.43 17.87 17.69
CA VAL A 88 3.27 17.87 16.80
C VAL A 88 1.98 17.72 17.60
N ARG A 89 1.97 16.81 18.57
CA ARG A 89 0.83 16.58 19.47
C ARG A 89 0.54 17.79 20.36
N LYS A 90 1.56 18.37 21.01
CA LYS A 90 1.41 19.55 21.89
C LYS A 90 0.92 20.78 21.15
N LYS A 91 1.36 20.97 19.90
CA LYS A 91 0.88 22.06 19.04
C LYS A 91 -0.45 21.75 18.34
N ASN A 92 -1.03 20.58 18.59
CA ASN A 92 -2.29 20.13 18.00
C ASN A 92 -2.29 20.16 16.45
N LEU A 93 -1.13 19.91 15.83
CA LEU A 93 -0.95 19.93 14.37
C LEU A 93 -1.35 18.61 13.71
N LEU A 94 -1.31 17.52 14.47
CA LEU A 94 -1.76 16.19 14.03
C LEU A 94 -2.40 15.48 15.21
N HIS A 95 -3.36 14.61 14.92
CA HIS A 95 -4.08 13.81 15.91
C HIS A 95 -4.31 12.38 15.39
N ASP A 96 -4.59 11.48 16.32
CA ASP A 96 -4.96 10.10 15.99
C ASP A 96 -6.26 10.11 15.16
N THR A 97 -6.27 9.39 14.05
CA THR A 97 -7.47 9.20 13.22
C THR A 97 -8.04 7.81 13.47
N PHE A 98 -9.29 7.58 13.08
CA PHE A 98 -9.90 6.25 13.17
C PHE A 98 -9.04 5.20 12.42
N GLY A 99 -8.34 4.36 13.19
CA GLY A 99 -7.51 3.28 12.67
C GLY A 99 -6.05 3.59 12.37
N VAL A 100 -5.57 4.84 12.55
CA VAL A 100 -4.15 5.20 12.35
C VAL A 100 -3.69 6.21 13.41
N LYS A 101 -2.72 5.81 14.24
CA LYS A 101 -2.14 6.67 15.28
C LYS A 101 -1.22 7.73 14.69
N LEU A 102 -1.05 8.85 15.38
CA LEU A 102 -0.13 9.94 15.02
C LEU A 102 1.28 9.42 14.73
N GLU A 103 1.81 8.52 15.57
CA GLU A 103 3.14 7.93 15.37
C GLU A 103 3.22 7.13 14.08
N GLU A 104 2.16 6.38 13.75
CA GLU A 104 2.10 5.61 12.51
C GLU A 104 2.01 6.53 11.28
N GLN A 105 1.27 7.63 11.38
CA GLN A 105 1.20 8.65 10.33
C GLN A 105 2.57 9.27 10.06
N LEU A 106 3.26 9.73 11.11
CA LEU A 106 4.62 10.28 10.98
C LEU A 106 5.60 9.23 10.46
N LEU A 107 5.48 7.99 10.93
CA LEU A 107 6.34 6.90 10.49
C LEU A 107 6.16 6.60 8.99
N MET A 108 4.92 6.55 8.50
CA MET A 108 4.64 6.41 7.06
C MET A 108 5.29 7.54 6.24
N PHE A 109 5.16 8.78 6.71
CA PHE A 109 5.74 9.93 6.05
C PHE A 109 7.27 9.84 5.98
N LEU A 110 7.94 9.62 7.12
CA LEU A 110 9.40 9.50 7.19
C LEU A 110 9.93 8.32 6.39
N TYR A 111 9.24 7.19 6.42
CA TYR A 111 9.58 6.04 5.57
C TYR A 111 9.53 6.41 4.09
N THR A 112 8.51 7.17 3.69
CA THR A 112 8.32 7.66 2.32
C THR A 112 9.47 8.56 1.87
N ILE A 113 9.72 9.64 2.60
CA ILE A 113 10.72 10.65 2.20
C ILE A 113 12.16 10.19 2.43
N GLY A 114 12.42 9.39 3.47
CA GLY A 114 13.76 8.94 3.84
C GLY A 114 14.33 7.90 2.88
N ASN A 115 13.47 7.16 2.18
CA ASN A 115 13.90 6.09 1.26
C ASN A 115 13.41 6.29 -0.17
N ASN A 116 12.74 7.42 -0.47
CA ASN A 116 12.12 7.68 -1.78
C ASN A 116 11.23 6.51 -2.26
N VAL A 117 10.43 5.95 -1.34
CA VAL A 117 9.60 4.78 -1.65
C VAL A 117 8.27 5.19 -2.29
N SER A 118 7.78 4.34 -3.18
CA SER A 118 6.48 4.58 -3.81
C SER A 118 5.33 4.36 -2.82
N ASN A 119 4.20 5.04 -3.05
CA ASN A 119 2.98 4.82 -2.26
C ASN A 119 2.59 3.32 -2.22
N ARG A 120 2.81 2.58 -3.33
CA ARG A 120 2.56 1.13 -3.36
C ARG A 120 3.39 0.36 -2.33
N ASN A 121 4.67 0.69 -2.16
CA ASN A 121 5.50 0.04 -1.14
C ASN A 121 5.01 0.38 0.27
N VAL A 122 4.61 1.63 0.52
CA VAL A 122 4.04 2.03 1.82
C VAL A 122 2.76 1.21 2.12
N GLN A 123 1.89 1.04 1.13
CA GLN A 123 0.69 0.19 1.27
C GLN A 123 1.05 -1.26 1.61
N GLU A 124 2.14 -1.80 1.06
CA GLU A 124 2.59 -3.17 1.34
C GLU A 124 3.15 -3.34 2.76
N HIS A 125 3.84 -2.33 3.31
CA HIS A 125 4.38 -2.41 4.67
C HIS A 125 3.36 -2.07 5.75
N PHE A 126 2.59 -1.00 5.54
CA PHE A 126 1.64 -0.49 6.53
C PHE A 126 0.21 -1.00 6.31
N GLN A 127 -0.04 -1.75 5.24
CA GLN A 127 -1.33 -2.41 4.97
C GLN A 127 -2.53 -1.45 4.88
N HIS A 128 -2.26 -0.18 4.58
CA HIS A 128 -3.28 0.83 4.32
C HIS A 128 -3.60 0.95 2.84
N SER A 129 -4.76 1.54 2.51
CA SER A 129 -5.08 1.88 1.14
C SER A 129 -4.20 3.02 0.64
N GLY A 130 -3.94 3.09 -0.68
CA GLY A 130 -3.14 4.18 -1.24
C GLY A 130 -3.74 5.56 -1.02
N GLU A 131 -5.07 5.64 -0.95
CA GLU A 131 -5.80 6.86 -0.58
C GLU A 131 -5.47 7.27 0.86
N THR A 132 -5.51 6.32 1.79
CA THR A 132 -5.17 6.53 3.21
C THR A 132 -3.70 6.97 3.38
N VAL A 133 -2.78 6.31 2.67
CA VAL A 133 -1.36 6.68 2.64
C VAL A 133 -1.19 8.12 2.13
N SER A 134 -1.80 8.47 0.99
CA SER A 134 -1.72 9.82 0.43
C SER A 134 -2.31 10.86 1.37
N ARG A 135 -3.44 10.57 2.02
CA ARG A 135 -4.07 11.49 2.97
C ARG A 135 -3.15 11.79 4.15
N HIS A 136 -2.64 10.76 4.81
CA HIS A 136 -1.75 10.94 5.95
C HIS A 136 -0.41 11.57 5.56
N PHE A 137 0.12 11.26 4.38
CA PHE A 137 1.31 11.92 3.87
C PHE A 137 1.12 13.45 3.80
N ASN A 138 0.02 13.91 3.20
CA ASN A 138 -0.27 15.34 3.09
C ASN A 138 -0.56 16.00 4.44
N ASN A 139 -1.29 15.32 5.33
CA ASN A 139 -1.54 15.84 6.68
C ASN A 139 -0.23 16.04 7.47
N VAL A 140 0.69 15.07 7.41
CA VAL A 140 1.98 15.17 8.07
C VAL A 140 2.85 16.24 7.41
N LEU A 141 2.84 16.35 6.07
CA LEU A 141 3.56 17.39 5.35
C LEU A 141 3.11 18.79 5.80
N ASN A 142 1.81 19.03 5.88
CA ASN A 142 1.26 20.31 6.36
C ASN A 142 1.67 20.58 7.82
N ALA A 143 1.59 19.59 8.70
CA ALA A 143 2.04 19.74 10.08
C ALA A 143 3.54 20.10 10.17
N ILE A 144 4.39 19.49 9.36
CA ILE A 144 5.83 19.80 9.32
C ILE A 144 6.07 21.19 8.71
N PHE A 145 5.30 21.57 7.69
CA PHE A 145 5.37 22.90 7.10
C PHE A 145 5.03 23.99 8.12
N GLU A 146 3.99 23.80 8.94
CA GLU A 146 3.67 24.71 10.04
C GLU A 146 4.79 24.79 11.09
N LEU A 147 5.47 23.68 11.38
CA LEU A 147 6.64 23.70 12.26
C LEU A 147 7.82 24.44 11.64
N SER A 148 7.97 24.40 10.32
CA SER A 148 9.12 24.99 9.62
C SER A 148 9.28 26.48 9.92
N TYR A 149 8.18 27.24 10.00
CA TYR A 149 8.20 28.66 10.35
C TYR A 149 8.77 28.95 11.74
N THR A 150 8.71 27.98 12.66
CA THR A 150 9.27 28.13 14.01
C THR A 150 10.72 27.66 14.10
N TYR A 151 11.07 26.57 13.40
CA TYR A 151 12.33 25.84 13.64
C TYR A 151 13.36 25.98 12.52
N ILE A 152 12.94 26.36 11.32
CA ILE A 152 13.81 26.54 10.16
C ILE A 152 13.98 28.04 9.95
N ARG A 153 15.17 28.56 10.27
CA ARG A 153 15.57 29.92 9.93
C ARG A 153 16.30 29.87 8.59
N LEU A 154 15.81 30.62 7.60
CA LEU A 154 16.58 30.84 6.39
C LEU A 154 17.77 31.76 6.72
N PRO A 155 18.96 31.49 6.18
CA PRO A 155 20.10 32.41 6.32
C PRO A 155 19.72 33.78 5.74
N CYS A 156 20.05 34.84 6.46
CA CYS A 156 19.92 36.21 5.97
C CYS A 156 21.16 36.58 5.11
N ASP A 157 21.11 37.66 4.36
CA ASP A 157 22.24 38.09 3.49
C ASP A 157 23.56 38.29 4.26
N GLU A 158 23.47 38.68 5.53
CA GLU A 158 24.63 38.76 6.43
C GLU A 158 25.26 37.39 6.70
N ASP A 159 24.44 36.33 6.84
CA ASP A 159 24.91 34.95 7.04
C ASP A 159 25.54 34.38 5.75
N LEU A 160 25.12 34.84 4.56
CA LEU A 160 25.70 34.42 3.28
C LEU A 160 27.12 34.98 3.09
N SER A 161 27.44 36.15 3.68
CA SER A 161 28.77 36.77 3.58
C SER A 161 29.89 35.97 4.28
N CYS A 162 29.54 35.06 5.19
CA CYS A 162 30.49 34.23 5.92
C CYS A 162 30.63 32.79 5.36
N ILE A 163 29.86 32.43 4.33
CA ILE A 163 30.03 31.18 3.61
C ILE A 163 31.19 31.37 2.62
N PRO A 164 32.32 30.65 2.76
CA PRO A 164 33.39 30.72 1.78
C PRO A 164 32.82 30.38 0.40
N GLU A 165 33.21 31.11 -0.65
CA GLU A 165 32.89 30.80 -2.05
C GLU A 165 33.38 29.38 -2.40
N GLN A 166 32.59 28.38 -2.06
CA GLN A 166 32.84 27.00 -2.43
C GLN A 166 32.03 26.74 -3.71
N TYR A 167 32.76 26.45 -4.79
CA TYR A 167 32.22 26.15 -6.13
C TYR A 167 31.16 25.03 -6.16
N LYS A 168 31.05 24.25 -5.07
CA LYS A 168 30.06 23.19 -4.90
C LYS A 168 28.63 23.71 -4.64
N PHE A 169 28.48 24.93 -4.11
CA PHE A 169 27.20 25.52 -3.72
C PHE A 169 26.78 26.73 -4.55
N SER A 170 27.52 27.06 -5.61
CA SER A 170 27.12 28.15 -6.51
C SER A 170 25.80 27.79 -7.22
N PRO A 171 24.83 28.73 -7.31
CA PRO A 171 23.60 28.53 -8.06
C PRO A 171 23.91 28.16 -9.51
N PHE A 172 23.14 27.25 -10.10
CA PHE A 172 23.30 26.84 -11.49
C PHE A 172 23.19 28.07 -12.40
N LYS A 173 24.25 28.34 -13.19
CA LYS A 173 24.26 29.36 -14.24
C LYS A 173 23.40 28.96 -15.42
#